data_AF-A0A965QR55-F1
#
_entry.id   AF-A0A965QR55-F1
#
_cell.length_a   1.000
_cell.length_b   1.000
_cell.length_c   1.000
_cell.angle_alpha   90.00
_cell.angle_beta   90.00
_cell.angle_gamma   90.00
#
_symmetry.space_group_name_H-M   'P 1'
#
loop_
_entity.id
_entity.type
_entity.pdbx_description
1 polymer ?
#
loop_
_entity_poly.entity_id
_entity_poly.type
_entity_poly.pdbx_seq_one_letter_code
_entity_poly.pdbx_strand_id
1 'polypeptide(L)' 'EAAEAMKVGASDLKKIDIVDEIIVEPIGGAHQDYDLVSANIKSSLLSNIAELSKFSQEELLQRRYQRLLKIGA' A
#
# COMPACT_ATOMS: atom_id res chain seq x y z
N GLU A 1 -24.03 -3.15 3.83
CA GLU A 1 -24.30 -3.39 2.39
C GLU A 1 -23.54 -2.44 1.47
N ALA A 2 -23.66 -1.11 1.59
CA ALA A 2 -22.95 -0.17 0.70
C ALA A 2 -21.41 -0.31 0.70
N ALA A 3 -20.78 -0.47 1.86
CA ALA A 3 -19.32 -0.62 1.97
C ALA A 3 -18.80 -1.89 1.26
N GLU A 4 -19.57 -2.97 1.30
CA GLU A 4 -19.23 -4.24 0.65
C GLU A 4 -19.41 -4.14 -0.86
N ALA A 5 -20.48 -3.48 -1.33
CA ALA A 5 -20.68 -3.17 -2.74
C ALA A 5 -19.58 -2.26 -3.31
N MET A 6 -19.09 -1.31 -2.51
CA MET A 6 -18.01 -0.39 -2.87
C MET A 6 -16.61 -1.00 -2.75
N LYS A 7 -16.47 -2.22 -2.21
CA LYS A 7 -15.19 -2.93 -2.07
C LYS A 7 -14.08 -2.08 -1.44
N VAL A 8 -14.41 -1.38 -0.35
CA VAL A 8 -13.48 -0.44 0.32
C VAL A 8 -12.46 -1.13 1.23
N GLY A 9 -12.51 -2.45 1.36
CA GLY A 9 -11.57 -3.21 2.19
C GLY A 9 -10.16 -3.27 1.58
N ALA A 10 -9.13 -3.28 2.43
CA ALA A 10 -7.73 -3.31 1.99
C ALA A 10 -7.43 -4.48 1.03
N SER A 11 -7.96 -5.67 1.32
CA SER A 11 -7.83 -6.85 0.46
C SER A 11 -8.47 -6.67 -0.91
N ASP A 12 -9.59 -5.95 -0.99
CA ASP A 12 -10.28 -5.73 -2.26
C ASP A 12 -9.58 -4.65 -3.08
N LEU A 13 -9.11 -3.57 -2.43
CA LEU A 13 -8.25 -2.55 -3.05
C LEU A 13 -6.95 -3.15 -3.58
N LYS A 14 -6.42 -4.19 -2.91
CA LYS A 14 -5.23 -4.91 -3.36
C LYS A 14 -5.52 -5.79 -4.59
N LYS A 15 -6.70 -6.42 -4.67
CA LYS A 15 -7.10 -7.22 -5.84
C LYS A 15 -7.26 -6.38 -7.11
N ILE A 16 -7.61 -5.11 -6.98
CA ILE A 16 -7.73 -4.16 -8.10
C ILE A 16 -6.45 -3.34 -8.32
N ASP A 17 -5.33 -3.76 -7.71
CA ASP A 17 -3.99 -3.16 -7.85
C ASP A 17 -3.93 -1.65 -7.58
N ILE A 18 -4.86 -1.12 -6.76
CA ILE A 18 -4.82 0.27 -6.31
C ILE A 18 -3.74 0.46 -5.23
N VAL A 19 -3.58 -0.53 -4.34
CA VAL A 19 -2.58 -0.51 -3.26
C VAL A 19 -1.47 -1.54 -3.50
N ASP A 20 -0.23 -1.21 -3.13
CA ASP A 20 0.93 -2.07 -3.38
C ASP A 20 1.16 -3.08 -2.26
N GLU A 21 0.81 -2.74 -1.02
CA GLU A 21 1.07 -3.55 0.16
C GLU A 21 -0.06 -3.38 1.17
N ILE A 22 -0.31 -4.43 1.95
CA ILE A 22 -1.19 -4.38 3.13
C ILE A 22 -0.30 -4.63 4.34
N ILE A 23 -0.23 -3.64 5.24
CA ILE A 23 0.51 -3.77 6.50
C ILE A 23 -0.40 -4.50 7.50
N VAL A 24 0.13 -5.57 8.10
CA VAL A 24 -0.63 -6.42 9.03
C VAL A 24 -0.73 -5.74 10.39
N GLU A 25 -1.95 -5.72 10.93
CA GLU A 25 -2.25 -5.24 12.28
C GLU A 25 -2.18 -6.37 13.32
N PRO A 26 -1.89 -6.05 14.59
CA PRO A 26 -1.97 -7.00 15.70
C PRO A 26 -3.38 -7.58 15.85
N ILE A 27 -3.47 -8.74 16.52
CA ILE A 27 -4.76 -9.33 16.91
C ILE A 27 -5.51 -8.32 17.77
N GLY A 28 -6.71 -7.90 17.35
CA GLY A 28 -7.49 -6.87 18.03
C GLY A 28 -7.34 -5.46 17.46
N GLY A 29 -6.47 -5.27 16.46
CA GLY A 29 -6.34 -4.04 15.67
C GLY A 29 -5.19 -3.14 16.10
N ALA A 30 -4.88 -2.14 15.27
CA ALA A 30 -3.70 -1.30 15.44
C ALA A 30 -3.62 -0.51 16.76
N HIS A 31 -4.77 -0.27 17.40
CA HIS A 31 -4.86 0.47 18.65
C HIS A 31 -4.45 -0.35 19.89
N GLN A 32 -4.30 -1.68 19.77
CA GLN A 32 -3.84 -2.51 20.88
C GLN A 32 -2.33 -2.40 21.11
N ASP A 33 -1.55 -2.31 20.03
CA ASP A 33 -0.09 -2.29 20.11
C ASP A 33 0.47 -1.32 19.07
N TYR A 34 0.57 -0.07 19.50
CA TYR A 34 1.10 1.00 18.65
C TYR A 34 2.57 0.80 18.30
N ASP A 35 3.36 0.19 19.19
CA ASP A 35 4.79 -0.01 18.99
C ASP A 35 5.03 -1.05 17.89
N LEU A 36 4.30 -2.17 17.93
CA LEU A 36 4.35 -3.20 16.89
C LEU A 36 3.90 -2.66 15.54
N VAL A 37 2.79 -1.93 15.50
CA VAL A 37 2.27 -1.33 14.25
C VAL A 37 3.26 -0.33 13.68
N SER A 38 3.81 0.55 14.52
CA SER A 38 4.84 1.52 14.13
C SER A 38 6.08 0.84 13.56
N ALA A 39 6.53 -0.26 14.19
CA ALA A 39 7.65 -1.05 13.68
C ALA A 39 7.34 -1.67 12.30
N ASN A 40 6.14 -2.22 12.11
CA ASN A 40 5.70 -2.79 10.83
C ASN A 40 5.64 -1.72 9.73
N ILE A 41 5.05 -0.55 10.03
CA ILE A 41 5.00 0.60 9.11
C ILE A 41 6.42 1.03 8.73
N LYS A 42 7.30 1.20 9.72
CA LYS A 42 8.70 1.60 9.49
C LYS A 42 9.42 0.62 8.58
N SER A 43 9.25 -0.68 8.81
CA SER A 43 9.87 -1.73 7.99
C SER A 43 9.39 -1.67 6.54
N SER A 44 8.07 -1.58 6.32
CA SER A 44 7.49 -1.44 4.98
C SER A 44 7.99 -0.19 4.27
N LEU A 45 7.98 0.98 4.94
CA LEU A 45 8.46 2.23 4.35
C LEU A 45 9.94 2.15 3.95
N LEU A 46 10.80 1.62 4.83
CA LEU A 46 12.23 1.49 4.52
C LEU A 46 12.48 0.55 3.34
N SER A 47 11.76 -0.57 3.26
CA SER A 47 11.86 -1.49 2.13
C SER A 47 11.44 -0.83 0.82
N ASN A 48 10.28 -0.16 0.82
CA ASN A 48 9.74 0.51 -0.38
C ASN A 48 10.66 1.66 -0.84
N ILE A 49 11.19 2.47 0.08
CA ILE A 49 12.13 3.54 -0.25
C ILE A 49 13.42 2.96 -0.82
N ALA A 50 13.97 1.90 -0.22
CA ALA A 50 15.20 1.27 -0.69
C ALA A 50 15.03 0.61 -2.07
N GLU A 51 13.84 0.14 -2.41
CA GLU A 51 13.53 -0.33 -3.75
C GLU A 51 13.41 0.84 -4.74
N LEU A 52 12.63 1.87 -4.40
CA LEU A 52 12.39 3.01 -5.26
C LEU A 52 13.64 3.85 -5.52
N SER A 53 14.57 3.91 -4.56
CA SER A 53 15.84 4.63 -4.71
C SER A 53 16.78 4.01 -5.73
N LYS A 54 16.51 2.80 -6.22
CA LYS A 54 17.30 2.15 -7.28
C LYS A 54 16.96 2.68 -8.68
N PHE A 55 15.84 3.40 -8.82
CA PHE A 55 15.38 3.93 -10.10
C PHE A 55 15.81 5.38 -10.27
N SER A 56 16.06 5.77 -11.50
CA SER A 56 16.26 7.16 -11.87
C SER A 56 14.96 7.96 -11.73
N GLN A 57 15.09 9.29 -11.65
CA GLN A 57 13.93 10.17 -11.56
C GLN A 57 12.98 10.02 -12.76
N GLU A 58 13.51 9.83 -13.98
CA GLU A 58 12.70 9.62 -15.18
C GLU A 58 11.90 8.32 -15.09
N GLU A 59 12.53 7.23 -14.66
CA GLU A 59 11.85 5.94 -14.46
C GLU A 59 10.77 6.02 -13.38
N LEU A 60 11.02 6.74 -12.30
CA LEU A 60 10.02 6.96 -11.24
C LEU A 60 8.79 7.73 -11.76
N LEU A 61 9.00 8.74 -12.60
CA LEU A 61 7.90 9.49 -13.23
C LEU A 61 7.10 8.61 -14.20
N GLN A 62 7.78 7.85 -15.05
CA GLN A 62 7.12 6.93 -15.99
C GLN A 62 6.31 5.87 -15.26
N ARG A 63 6.87 5.26 -14.21
CA ARG A 63 6.16 4.28 -13.37
C ARG A 63 4.91 4.87 -12.73
N ARG A 64 5.01 6.08 -12.17
CA ARG A 64 3.86 6.78 -11.58
C ARG A 64 2.77 7.03 -12.62
N TYR A 65 3.15 7.49 -13.81
CA TYR A 65 2.23 7.75 -14.90
C TYR A 65 1.50 6.46 -15.35
N GLN A 66 2.25 5.38 -15.57
CA GLN A 66 1.68 4.08 -15.92
C GLN A 66 0.73 3.54 -14.85
N ARG A 67 1.06 3.70 -13.57
CA ARG A 67 0.18 3.30 -12.47
C ARG A 67 -1.15 4.03 -12.53
N LEU A 68 -1.13 5.35 -12.69
CA LEU A 68 -2.36 6.15 -12.75
C LEU A 68 -3.23 5.78 -13.96
N LEU A 69 -2.63 5.49 -15.11
CA LEU A 69 -3.37 5.05 -16.30
C LEU A 69 -4.00 3.67 -16.16
N LYS A 70 -3.39 2.76 -15.38
CA LYS A 70 -3.94 1.42 -15.12
C LYS A 70 -5.13 1.45 -14.18
N ILE A 71 -5.24 2.47 -13.33
CA ILE A 71 -6.35 2.60 -12.38
C ILE A 71 -7.59 3.05 -13.16
N GLY A 72 -8.57 2.14 -13.29
CA GLY A 72 -9.85 2.41 -13.94
C GLY A 72 -9.95 2.06 -15.43
N ALA A 73 -8.93 1.39 -15.99
CA ALA A 73 -8.98 0.77 -17.32
C ALA A 73 -9.71 -0.58 -17.31
#